data_AF-A0A9D4J9E9-F1
#
_entry.id   AF-A0A9D4J9E9-F1
#
_cell.length_a   1.000
_cell.length_b   1.000
_cell.length_c   1.000
_cell.angle_alpha   90.00
_cell.angle_beta   90.00
_cell.angle_gamma   90.00
#
_symmetry.space_group_name_H-M   'P 1'
#
loop_
_entity.id
_entity.type
_entity.pdbx_description
1 polymer ?
#
loop_
_entity_poly.entity_id
_entity_poly.type
_entity_poly.pdbx_seq_one_letter_code
_entity_poly.pdbx_strand_id
1 'polypeptide(L)'
;MLTQKGSNDLAVNTEHVTAMLTQTGSNDLAVNTEHDTPMLTQKGSNDFAVNSEHNTSMLTHKGSNDLAVNTELNTSMLTQKGSKDLVVNTQSTIHPC
;
A
#
# COMPACT_ATOMS: atom_id res chain seq x y z
N MET A 1 13.35 3.48 7.47
CA MET A 1 12.09 4.18 7.77
C MET A 1 12.13 5.53 7.06
N LEU A 2 11.15 5.82 6.20
CA LEU A 2 11.03 7.10 5.49
C LEU A 2 9.81 7.86 6.03
N THR A 3 9.94 9.16 6.27
CA THR A 3 8.85 10.01 6.76
C THR A 3 8.66 11.20 5.84
N GLN A 4 7.47 11.33 5.26
CA GLN A 4 7.10 12.42 4.37
C GLN A 4 6.03 13.30 5.03
N LYS A 5 6.14 14.62 4.82
CA LYS A 5 5.18 15.61 5.28
C LYS A 5 4.81 16.54 4.14
N GLY A 6 3.56 17.02 4.12
CA GLY A 6 3.06 17.93 3.09
C GLY A 6 2.38 17.16 1.96
N SER A 7 2.56 17.63 0.73
CA SER A 7 2.05 16.97 -0.46
C SER A 7 3.19 16.33 -1.24
N ASN A 8 3.18 15.01 -1.36
CA ASN A 8 4.26 14.27 -1.99
C ASN A 8 3.72 13.12 -2.83
N ASP A 9 4.34 12.91 -3.97
CA ASP A 9 4.08 11.76 -4.82
C ASP A 9 5.31 10.86 -4.82
N LEU A 10 5.11 9.57 -4.56
CA LEU A 10 6.19 8.59 -4.52
C LEU A 10 5.83 7.37 -5.36
N ALA A 11 6.76 6.96 -6.23
CA ALA A 11 6.67 5.72 -6.98
C ALA A 11 7.88 4.84 -6.64
N VAL A 12 7.62 3.57 -6.35
CA VAL A 12 8.65 2.57 -6.06
C VAL A 12 8.48 1.41 -7.03
N ASN A 13 9.55 1.08 -7.75
CA ASN A 13 9.62 -0.09 -8.63
C ASN A 13 10.90 -0.86 -8.34
N THR A 14 10.77 -2.09 -7.86
CA THR A 14 11.90 -2.97 -7.48
C THR A 14 11.39 -4.40 -7.39
N GLU A 15 12.27 -5.39 -7.35
CA GLU A 15 11.88 -6.80 -7.23
C GLU A 15 11.35 -7.10 -5.82
N HIS A 16 12.01 -6.54 -4.80
CA HIS A 16 11.63 -6.72 -3.39
C HIS A 16 11.58 -5.38 -2.65
N VAL A 17 10.51 -5.18 -1.87
CA VAL A 17 10.36 -4.06 -0.94
C VAL A 17 10.12 -4.57 0.48
N THR A 18 10.91 -4.05 1.41
CA THR A 18 10.55 -3.99 2.83
C THR A 18 10.74 -2.55 3.27
N ALA A 19 9.63 -1.83 3.47
CA ALA A 19 9.65 -0.42 3.80
C ALA A 19 8.75 -0.11 5.00
N MET A 20 9.24 0.72 5.90
CA MET A 20 8.43 1.41 6.89
C MET A 20 8.27 2.87 6.47
N LEU A 21 7.04 3.27 6.18
CA LEU A 21 6.69 4.56 5.61
C LEU A 21 5.65 5.27 6.50
N THR A 22 5.96 6.51 6.87
CA THR A 22 5.02 7.38 7.57
C THR A 22 4.74 8.62 6.72
N GLN A 23 3.49 8.83 6.36
CA GLN A 23 3.07 9.96 5.54
C GLN A 23 2.06 10.82 6.28
N THR A 24 2.23 12.14 6.21
CA THR A 24 1.30 13.10 6.80
C THR A 24 1.02 14.24 5.84
N GLY A 25 -0.25 14.46 5.50
CA GLY A 25 -0.68 15.51 4.56
C GLY A 25 -1.52 14.91 3.44
N SER A 26 -1.22 15.30 2.20
CA SER A 26 -1.90 14.80 1.01
C SER A 26 -0.92 14.08 0.10
N ASN A 27 -0.82 12.75 0.18
CA ASN A 27 0.27 12.02 -0.47
C ASN A 27 -0.26 10.88 -1.34
N ASP A 28 0.43 10.67 -2.46
CA ASP A 28 0.15 9.58 -3.39
C ASP A 28 1.34 8.63 -3.41
N LEU A 29 1.08 7.33 -3.23
CA LEU A 29 2.09 6.29 -3.24
C LEU A 29 1.70 5.16 -4.19
N ALA A 30 2.58 4.86 -5.15
CA ALA A 30 2.46 3.72 -6.04
C ALA A 30 3.64 2.77 -5.83
N VAL A 31 3.36 1.49 -5.61
CA VAL A 31 4.38 0.44 -5.44
C VAL A 31 4.14 -0.67 -6.45
N ASN A 32 5.18 -1.00 -7.21
CA ASN A 32 5.21 -2.15 -8.12
C ASN A 32 6.39 -3.05 -7.75
N THR A 33 6.12 -4.28 -7.31
CA THR A 33 7.17 -5.19 -6.84
C THR A 33 6.73 -6.64 -6.88
N GLU A 34 7.64 -7.61 -7.07
CA GLU A 34 7.26 -9.03 -7.02
C GLU A 34 6.84 -9.40 -5.59
N HIS A 35 7.65 -9.05 -4.59
CA HIS A 35 7.35 -9.25 -3.17
C HIS A 35 7.36 -7.94 -2.38
N ASP A 36 6.24 -7.65 -1.70
CA ASP A 36 6.15 -6.49 -0.80
C ASP A 36 5.82 -6.86 0.63
N THR A 37 6.46 -6.17 1.56
CA THR A 37 6.18 -6.20 3.00
C THR A 37 6.10 -4.79 3.60
N PRO A 38 5.17 -3.93 3.14
CA PRO A 38 5.15 -2.54 3.56
C PRO A 38 4.43 -2.40 4.90
N MET A 39 5.02 -1.62 5.81
CA MET A 39 4.34 -1.06 6.97
C MET A 39 4.10 0.43 6.74
N LEU A 40 2.84 0.79 6.50
CA LEU A 40 2.46 2.16 6.19
C LEU A 40 1.61 2.75 7.31
N THR A 41 1.97 3.96 7.73
CA THR A 41 1.14 4.80 8.58
C THR A 41 0.84 6.10 7.86
N GLN A 42 -0.42 6.33 7.52
CA GLN A 42 -0.85 7.50 6.76
C GLN A 42 -1.81 8.35 7.59
N LYS A 43 -1.61 9.67 7.55
CA LYS A 43 -2.49 10.64 8.19
C LYS A 43 -2.82 11.79 7.24
N GLY A 44 -4.10 11.99 6.94
CA GLY A 44 -4.57 13.06 6.05
C GLY A 44 -5.40 12.51 4.89
N SER A 45 -5.14 13.01 3.68
CA SER A 45 -5.81 12.59 2.44
C SER A 45 -4.83 11.84 1.55
N ASN A 46 -4.79 10.52 1.57
CA ASN A 46 -3.72 9.79 0.85
C ASN A 46 -4.27 8.68 -0.04
N ASP A 47 -3.65 8.55 -1.21
CA ASP A 47 -3.97 7.51 -2.18
C ASP A 47 -2.81 6.52 -2.27
N PHE A 48 -3.12 5.23 -2.12
CA PHE A 48 -2.10 4.18 -2.14
C PHE A 48 -2.48 3.09 -3.14
N ALA A 49 -1.59 2.83 -4.09
CA ALA A 49 -1.73 1.79 -5.09
C ALA A 49 -0.58 0.77 -4.99
N VAL A 50 -0.91 -0.51 -4.94
CA VAL A 50 0.06 -1.60 -4.92
C VAL A 50 -0.23 -2.57 -6.05
N ASN A 51 0.81 -2.92 -6.80
CA ASN A 51 0.81 -4.04 -7.72
C ASN A 51 1.94 -5.00 -7.31
N SER A 52 1.59 -6.22 -6.89
CA SER A 52 2.60 -7.19 -6.47
C SER A 52 2.17 -8.63 -6.61
N GLU A 53 3.08 -9.55 -6.95
CA GLU A 53 2.72 -10.98 -6.99
C GLU A 53 2.33 -11.48 -5.60
N HIS A 54 3.12 -11.13 -4.58
CA HIS A 54 2.84 -11.51 -3.19
C HIS A 54 3.02 -10.33 -2.24
N ASN A 55 1.91 -9.91 -1.63
CA ASN A 55 1.85 -8.78 -0.72
C ASN A 55 1.52 -9.21 0.72
N THR A 56 2.41 -8.87 1.66
CA THR A 56 2.12 -8.96 3.10
C THR A 56 2.20 -7.58 3.74
N SER A 57 1.07 -6.88 3.87
CA SER A 57 1.06 -5.47 4.29
C SER A 57 0.41 -5.22 5.64
N MET A 58 0.94 -4.23 6.36
CA MET A 58 0.29 -3.68 7.55
C MET A 58 0.07 -2.18 7.34
N LEU A 59 -1.20 -1.80 7.23
CA LEU A 59 -1.60 -0.45 6.84
C LEU A 59 -2.42 0.18 7.96
N THR A 60 -1.98 1.35 8.42
CA THR A 60 -2.69 2.16 9.42
C THR A 60 -3.02 3.52 8.85
N HIS A 61 -4.30 3.82 8.67
CA HIS A 61 -4.76 5.07 8.07
C HIS A 61 -5.63 5.91 9.01
N LYS A 62 -5.40 7.22 9.01
CA LYS A 62 -6.25 8.22 9.67
C LYS A 62 -6.59 9.36 8.72
N GLY A 63 -7.86 9.55 8.40
CA GLY A 63 -8.34 10.60 7.49
C GLY A 63 -9.09 10.02 6.30
N SER A 64 -9.05 10.68 5.15
CA SER A 64 -9.63 10.19 3.90
C SER A 64 -8.56 9.42 3.14
N ASN A 65 -8.74 8.13 2.86
CA ASN A 65 -7.71 7.40 2.15
C ASN A 65 -8.33 6.43 1.15
N ASP A 66 -7.75 6.39 -0.04
CA ASP A 66 -8.13 5.46 -1.10
C ASP A 66 -7.00 4.45 -1.29
N LEU A 67 -7.36 3.17 -1.30
CA LEU A 67 -6.41 2.07 -1.42
C LEU A 67 -6.81 1.14 -2.55
N ALA A 68 -5.91 0.97 -3.52
CA ALA A 68 -6.00 -0.01 -4.59
C ALA A 68 -4.88 -1.05 -4.43
N VAL A 69 -5.22 -2.34 -4.35
CA VAL A 69 -4.23 -3.41 -4.30
C VAL A 69 -4.55 -4.44 -5.38
N ASN A 70 -3.58 -4.68 -6.26
CA ASN A 70 -3.60 -5.76 -7.24
C ASN A 70 -2.52 -6.78 -6.89
N THR A 71 -2.91 -8.03 -6.62
CA THR A 71 -1.94 -9.05 -6.25
C THR A 71 -2.39 -10.46 -6.56
N GLU A 72 -1.46 -11.42 -6.64
CA GLU A 72 -1.83 -12.83 -6.76
C GLU A 72 -2.13 -13.43 -5.37
N LEU A 73 -1.31 -13.08 -4.38
CA LEU A 73 -1.45 -13.52 -3.00
C LEU A 73 -1.37 -12.33 -2.04
N ASN A 74 -2.46 -12.08 -1.30
CA ASN A 74 -2.55 -11.00 -0.33
C ASN A 74 -2.69 -11.52 1.10
N THR A 75 -1.82 -11.09 1.99
CA THR A 75 -2.04 -11.12 3.44
C THR A 75 -1.93 -9.70 3.99
N SER A 76 -3.07 -9.01 4.15
CA SER A 76 -3.09 -7.63 4.64
C SER A 76 -3.78 -7.50 5.98
N MET A 77 -3.20 -6.66 6.85
CA MET A 77 -3.84 -6.17 8.07
C MET A 77 -4.05 -4.67 7.94
N LEU A 78 -5.31 -4.25 7.89
CA LEU A 78 -5.71 -2.88 7.62
C LEU A 78 -6.48 -2.29 8.82
N THR A 79 -5.92 -1.25 9.43
CA THR A 79 -6.55 -0.49 10.51
C THR A 79 -6.83 0.93 10.03
N GLN A 80 -8.10 1.33 9.92
CA GLN A 80 -8.47 2.64 9.38
C GLN A 80 -9.44 3.40 10.28
N LYS A 81 -9.25 4.73 10.35
CA LYS A 81 -10.17 5.65 11.01
C LYS A 81 -10.42 6.89 10.13
N GLY A 82 -11.62 7.01 9.58
CA GLY A 82 -12.04 8.10 8.68
C GLY A 82 -12.82 7.60 7.47
N SER A 83 -12.91 8.42 6.42
CA SER A 83 -13.51 8.02 5.13
C SER A 83 -12.56 7.13 4.35
N LYS A 84 -13.09 6.13 3.66
CA LYS A 84 -12.27 5.15 2.95
C LYS A 84 -12.92 4.67 1.66
N ASP A 85 -12.08 4.45 0.65
CA ASP A 85 -12.34 3.52 -0.45
C ASP A 85 -11.24 2.45 -0.48
N LEU A 86 -11.64 1.19 -0.69
CA LEU A 86 -10.74 0.05 -0.74
C LEU A 86 -11.14 -0.87 -1.88
N VAL A 87 -10.24 -1.00 -2.85
CA VAL A 87 -10.34 -1.94 -3.94
C VAL A 87 -9.20 -2.93 -3.84
N VAL A 88 -9.53 -4.22 -3.68
CA VAL A 88 -8.55 -5.31 -3.69
C VAL A 88 -8.90 -6.26 -4.82
N ASN A 89 -8.01 -6.39 -5.78
CA ASN A 89 -8.07 -7.38 -6.85
C ASN A 89 -7.04 -8.47 -6.56
N THR A 90 -7.53 -9.67 -6.26
CA THR A 90 -6.69 -10.86 -6.09
C THR A 90 -6.89 -11.81 -7.27
N GLN A 91 -5.90 -11.94 -8.13
CA GLN A 91 -5.90 -13.01 -9.14
C GLN A 91 -5.33 -14.28 -8.51
N SER A 92 -6.20 -15.23 -8.16
CA SER A 92 -5.76 -16.57 -7.79
C SER A 92 -5.25 -17.28 -9.05
N THR A 93 -3.97 -17.10 -9.36
CA THR A 93 -3.24 -17.93 -10.30
C THR A 93 -3.04 -19.27 -9.63
N ILE A 94 -3.86 -20.26 -10.01
CA ILE A 94 -3.53 -21.66 -9.74
C ILE A 94 -2.23 -21.92 -10.51
N HIS A 95 -1.08 -21.88 -9.84
CA HIS A 95 0.17 -22.37 -10.41
C HIS A 95 -0.06 -23.83 -10.82
N PRO A 96 -0.06 -24.19 -12.12
CA PRO A 96 -0.06 -25.58 -12.52
C PRO A 96 1.24 -26.21 -12.03
N CYS A 97 1.14 -27.38 -11.41
CA CYS A 97 2.24 -28.14 -10.82
C CYS A 97 3.45 -28.32 -11.73
#